data_AF-A0A1R3VNC4-F1
#
_entry.id   AF-A0A1R3VNC4-F1
#
_cell.length_a   1.000
_cell.length_b   1.000
_cell.length_c   1.000
_cell.angle_alpha   90.00
_cell.angle_beta   90.00
_cell.angle_gamma   90.00
#
_symmetry.space_group_name_H-M   'P 1'
#
loop_
_entity.id
_entity.type
_entity.pdbx_description
1 polymer ?
#
loop_
_entity_poly.entity_id
_entity_poly.type
_entity_poly.pdbx_seq_one_letter_code
_entity_poly.pdbx_strand_id
1 'polypeptide(L)' 'MRAKRWDGGLVLIAALLIGVGSFSLFGGEIWISRLTVGEGQGIGGTPAMVIGGIFIALGLFFLKEARK' A
#
# COMPACT_ATOMS: atom_id res chain seq x y z
N MET A 1 -13.05 -20.79 24.34
CA MET A 1 -12.95 -19.67 23.37
C MET A 1 -12.13 -20.15 22.18
N ARG A 2 -12.76 -20.39 21.02
CA ARG A 2 -12.07 -20.90 19.82
C ARG A 2 -11.32 -19.72 19.21
N ALA A 3 -10.00 -19.66 19.40
CA ALA A 3 -9.19 -18.61 18.79
C ALA A 3 -9.41 -18.64 17.28
N LYS A 4 -10.03 -17.58 16.74
CA LYS A 4 -10.21 -17.43 15.30
C LYS A 4 -8.81 -17.39 14.70
N ARG A 5 -8.45 -18.42 13.95
CA ARG A 5 -7.10 -18.63 13.45
C ARG A 5 -6.91 -17.62 12.33
N TRP A 6 -6.24 -16.51 12.62
CA TRP A 6 -5.93 -15.51 11.61
C TRP A 6 -4.97 -16.12 10.60
N ASP A 7 -5.25 -15.93 9.32
CA ASP A 7 -4.30 -16.29 8.28
C ASP A 7 -3.13 -15.30 8.31
N GLY A 8 -2.02 -15.73 8.91
CA GLY A 8 -0.83 -14.91 9.07
C GLY A 8 -0.25 -14.40 7.75
N GLY A 9 -0.43 -15.15 6.65
CA GLY A 9 0.02 -14.74 5.31
C GLY A 9 -0.80 -13.57 4.79
N LEU A 10 -2.13 -13.61 4.93
CA LEU A 10 -3.01 -12.52 4.54
C LEU A 10 -2.79 -11.26 5.40
N VAL A 11 -2.50 -11.43 6.70
CA VAL A 11 -2.14 -10.30 7.58
C VAL A 11 -0.83 -9.64 7.13
N LEU A 12 0.17 -10.43 6.76
CA LEU A 12 1.46 -9.93 6.26
C LEU A 12 1.29 -9.14 4.96
N ILE A 13 0.53 -9.68 3.99
CA ILE A 13 0.23 -9.00 2.73
C ILE A 13 -0.50 -7.70 3.01
N ALA A 14 -1.50 -7.72 3.89
CA ALA A 14 -2.25 -6.53 4.23
C ALA A 14 -1.40 -5.44 4.90
N ALA A 15 -0.52 -5.83 5.83
CA ALA A 15 0.41 -4.90 6.47
C ALA A 15 1.36 -4.27 5.44
N LEU A 16 1.84 -5.07 4.47
CA LEU A 16 2.72 -4.60 3.41
C LEU A 16 2.01 -3.60 2.49
N LEU A 17 0.78 -3.90 2.07
CA LEU A 17 -0.04 -3.00 1.24
C LEU A 17 -0.36 -1.69 1.95
N ILE A 18 -0.72 -1.73 3.23
CA ILE A 18 -0.97 -0.52 4.04
C ILE A 18 0.32 0.29 4.20
N GLY A 19 1.46 -0.37 4.42
CA GLY A 19 2.76 0.28 4.54
C GLY A 19 3.15 1.00 3.25
N VAL A 20 3.07 0.33 2.10
CA VAL A 20 3.35 0.91 0.79
C VAL A 20 2.39 2.05 0.46
N GLY A 21 1.08 1.85 0.70
CA GLY A 21 0.09 2.88 0.45
C GLY A 21 0.30 4.13 1.31
N SER A 22 0.57 3.95 2.61
CA SER A 22 0.88 5.05 3.52
C SER A 22 2.17 5.77 3.12
N PHE A 23 3.22 5.03 2.77
CA PHE A 23 4.48 5.58 2.27
C PHE A 23 4.26 6.45 1.02
N SER A 24 3.42 5.98 0.10
CA SER A 24 3.03 6.73 -1.10
C SER A 24 2.23 8.00 -0.78
N LEU A 25 1.38 7.99 0.26
CA LEU A 25 0.61 9.17 0.68
C LEU A 25 1.49 10.23 1.38
N PHE A 26 2.39 9.79 2.26
CA PHE A 26 3.28 10.70 3.00
C PHE A 26 4.48 11.18 2.18
N GLY A 27 4.94 10.37 1.22
CA GLY A 27 6.05 10.74 0.35
C GLY A 27 5.68 11.73 -0.74
N GLY A 28 4.39 11.86 -1.09
CA GLY A 28 3.89 12.80 -2.10
C GLY A 28 4.36 12.56 -3.54
N GLU A 29 5.36 11.69 -3.73
CA GLU A 29 6.05 11.40 -4.98
C GLU A 29 6.43 9.90 -5.03
N ILE A 30 5.98 9.19 -6.06
CA ILE A 30 6.37 7.79 -6.31
C ILE A 30 7.56 7.80 -7.26
N TRP A 31 8.74 7.45 -6.73
CA TRP A 31 9.98 7.38 -7.50
C TRP A 31 10.15 5.98 -8.10
N ILE A 32 9.77 5.80 -9.37
CA ILE A 32 9.86 4.50 -10.07
C ILE A 32 11.32 4.15 -10.43
N SER A 33 12.22 5.13 -10.55
CA SER A 33 13.66 4.90 -10.76
C SER A 33 14.50 6.15 -10.50
N ARG A 34 15.69 5.98 -9.91
CA ARG A 34 16.74 7.03 -9.79
C ARG A 34 17.63 7.11 -11.05
N LEU A 35 17.50 6.16 -11.98
CA LEU A 35 18.39 6.02 -13.16
C LEU A 35 17.97 6.82 -14.40
N THR A 36 16.80 7.44 -14.38
CA THR A 36 16.30 8.29 -15.48
C THR A 36 15.78 9.57 -14.88
N VAL A 37 16.69 10.51 -14.63
CA VAL A 37 16.36 11.86 -14.17
C VAL A 37 16.15 12.73 -15.41
N GLY A 38 14.98 12.62 -16.01
CA GLY A 38 14.43 13.68 -16.85
C GLY A 38 13.49 14.52 -15.97
N GLU A 39 13.71 15.83 -15.89
CA GLU A 39 12.83 16.76 -15.19
C GLU A 39 11.37 16.55 -15.68
N GLY A 40 10.54 15.89 -14.87
CA GLY A 40 9.16 15.50 -15.23
C GLY A 40 8.77 14.03 -15.00
N GLN A 41 9.68 13.15 -14.57
CA GLN A 41 9.42 11.71 -14.40
C GLN A 41 9.02 11.26 -12.98
N GLY A 42 8.68 12.20 -12.10
CA GLY A 42 8.08 11.90 -10.80
C GLY A 42 6.57 11.82 -10.95
N ILE A 43 5.93 10.70 -10.57
CA ILE A 43 4.49 10.69 -10.34
C ILE A 43 4.26 11.33 -8.98
N GLY A 44 4.19 12.66 -8.98
CA GLY A 44 3.92 13.48 -7.80
C GLY A 44 2.46 13.96 -7.75
N GLY A 45 1.95 14.22 -6.56
CA GLY A 45 0.64 14.84 -6.35
C GLY A 45 -0.55 13.86 -6.44
N THR A 46 -1.64 14.28 -7.08
CA THR A 46 -2.92 13.54 -7.13
C THR A 46 -2.81 12.07 -7.51
N PRO A 47 -2.00 11.66 -8.52
CA PRO A 47 -1.90 10.25 -8.88
C PRO A 47 -1.20 9.40 -7.80
N ALA A 48 -0.20 9.96 -7.09
CA ALA A 48 0.43 9.29 -5.96
C ALA A 48 -0.55 9.07 -4.80
N MET A 49 -1.47 10.03 -4.58
CA MET A 49 -2.55 9.88 -3.61
C MET A 49 -3.54 8.78 -3.99
N VAL A 50 -3.95 8.72 -5.27
CA VAL A 50 -4.88 7.68 -5.76
C VAL A 50 -4.27 6.29 -5.61
N ILE A 51 -3.00 6.12 -6.02
CA ILE A 51 -2.28 4.85 -5.90
C ILE A 51 -2.15 4.45 -4.42
N GLY A 52 -1.72 5.37 -3.55
CA GLY A 52 -1.64 5.13 -2.11
C GLY A 52 -2.98 4.71 -1.49
N GLY A 53 -4.07 5.37 -1.88
CA GLY A 53 -5.43 5.04 -1.45
C GLY A 53 -5.88 3.64 -1.86
N ILE A 54 -5.60 3.22 -3.10
CA ILE A 54 -5.92 1.86 -3.57
C ILE A 54 -5.15 0.81 -2.76
N PHE A 55 -3.87 1.03 -2.51
CA PHE A 55 -3.05 0.13 -1.71
C PHE A 55 -3.58 -0.03 -0.28
N ILE A 56 -3.98 1.06 0.37
CA ILE A 56 -4.60 1.00 1.71
C ILE A 56 -5.93 0.25 1.66
N ALA A 57 -6.79 0.54 0.69
CA ALA A 57 -8.09 -0.12 0.55
C ALA A 57 -7.95 -1.64 0.37
N LEU A 58 -7.01 -2.07 -0.47
CA LEU A 58 -6.70 -3.49 -0.67
C LEU A 58 -6.13 -4.13 0.60
N GLY A 59 -5.24 -3.45 1.31
CA GLY A 59 -4.74 -3.96 2.59
C GLY A 59 -5.84 -4.14 3.64
N LEU A 60 -6.75 -3.18 3.77
CA LEU A 60 -7.91 -3.30 4.66
C LEU A 60 -8.85 -4.45 4.24
N PHE A 61 -9.02 -4.68 2.93
CA PHE A 61 -9.77 -5.81 2.40
C PHE A 61 -9.13 -7.14 2.82
N PHE A 62 -7.81 -7.29 2.65
CA PHE A 62 -7.10 -8.50 3.06
C PHE A 62 -7.11 -8.71 4.58
N LEU A 63 -7.05 -7.66 5.41
CA LEU A 63 -7.25 -7.77 6.87
C LEU A 63 -8.67 -8.23 7.23
N LYS A 64 -9.68 -7.86 6.45
CA LYS A 64 -11.04 -8.34 6.62
C LYS A 64 -11.15 -9.82 6.23
N GLU A 65 -10.48 -10.23 5.16
CA GLU A 65 -10.51 -11.61 4.69
C GLU A 65 -9.66 -12.55 5.57
N ALA A 66 -8.53 -12.08 6.10
CA ALA A 66 -7.70 -12.80 7.08
C ALA A 66 -8.45 -13.14 8.38
N ARG A 67 -9.55 -12.42 8.65
CA ARG A 67 -10.44 -12.62 9.79
C ARG A 67 -11.60 -13.55 9.50
N LYS A 68 -11.87 -13.97 8.26
CA LYS A 68 -12.96 -14.91 7.97
C LYS A 68 -12.54 -16.31 8.39
#